data_AF-A0A1D6LBF7-F1
#
_entry.id   AF-A0A1D6LBF7-F1
#
_cell.length_a   1.000
_cell.length_b   1.000
_cell.length_c   1.000
_cell.angle_alpha   90.00
_cell.angle_beta   90.00
_cell.angle_gamma   90.00
#
_symmetry.space_group_name_H-M   'P 1'
#
loop_
_entity.id
_entity.type
_entity.pdbx_description
1 polymer ?
#
loop_
_entity_poly.entity_id
_entity_poly.type
_entity_poly.pdbx_seq_one_letter_code
_entity_poly.pdbx_strand_id
1 'polypeptide(L)'
;MLKGEKISNVLPGISSIVEGVKVYRKFYAEEKENSYGVLAISVSKPTSQPYITMNNILAGLGYDGLGRLLGMAKTTGTVPDGLPPPRSALLSSCMGLVQPNE
;
A
#
# COMPACT_ATOMS: atom_id res chain seq x y z
N MET A 1 27.76 -5.95 -3.80
CA MET A 1 26.33 -5.75 -4.13
C MET A 1 26.08 -4.38 -4.78
N LEU A 2 26.22 -3.25 -4.06
CA LEU A 2 25.88 -1.91 -4.59
C LEU A 2 26.58 -1.52 -5.91
N LYS A 3 27.83 -1.95 -6.11
CA LYS A 3 28.56 -1.73 -7.37
C LYS A 3 28.09 -2.67 -8.50
N GLY A 4 27.77 -3.92 -8.17
CA GLY A 4 27.38 -4.96 -9.13
C GLY A 4 25.98 -4.76 -9.68
N GLU A 5 25.01 -4.51 -8.79
CA GLU A 5 23.59 -4.35 -9.16
C GLU A 5 23.22 -2.93 -9.63
N LYS A 6 24.20 -2.01 -9.62
CA LYS A 6 24.04 -0.55 -9.72
C LYS A 6 23.24 0.02 -8.55
N ILE A 7 23.83 0.98 -7.85
CA ILE A 7 23.23 1.61 -6.66
C ILE A 7 21.84 2.19 -6.92
N SER A 8 21.58 2.73 -8.12
CA SER A 8 20.29 3.30 -8.50
C SER A 8 19.14 2.28 -8.52
N ASN A 9 19.44 1.00 -8.75
CA ASN A 9 18.43 -0.07 -8.77
C ASN A 9 18.08 -0.54 -7.35
N VAL A 10 18.99 -0.34 -6.40
CA VAL A 10 18.87 -0.85 -5.02
C VAL A 10 18.40 0.25 -4.06
N LEU A 11 19.01 1.43 -4.15
CA LEU A 11 18.72 2.61 -3.32
C LEU A 11 18.48 3.82 -4.24
N PRO A 12 17.24 4.00 -4.74
CA PRO A 12 16.89 5.15 -5.57
C PRO A 12 17.18 6.46 -4.84
N GLY A 13 17.78 7.42 -5.56
CA GLY A 13 18.13 8.74 -4.99
C GLY A 13 19.51 8.83 -4.33
N ILE A 14 20.26 7.73 -4.22
CA ILE A 14 21.63 7.72 -3.70
C ILE A 14 22.61 7.41 -4.83
N SER A 15 23.61 8.26 -5.01
CA SER A 15 24.63 8.12 -6.06
C SER A 15 25.97 7.58 -5.52
N SER A 16 26.26 7.79 -4.23
CA SER A 16 27.52 7.38 -3.60
C SER A 16 27.41 6.01 -2.92
N ILE A 17 28.34 5.11 -3.23
CA ILE A 17 28.44 3.79 -2.57
C ILE A 17 28.67 3.95 -1.07
N VAL A 18 29.49 4.91 -0.66
CA VAL A 18 29.81 5.15 0.75
C VAL A 18 28.56 5.57 1.53
N GLU A 19 27.70 6.38 0.92
CA GLU A 19 26.42 6.76 1.52
C GLU A 19 25.43 5.59 1.54
N GLY A 20 25.39 4.79 0.46
CA GLY A 20 24.58 3.58 0.40
C GLY A 20 24.91 2.58 1.52
N VAL A 21 26.20 2.40 1.84
CA VAL A 21 26.63 1.56 2.97
C VAL A 21 26.16 2.12 4.31
N LYS A 22 26.20 3.46 4.50
CA LYS A 22 25.68 4.10 5.72
C LYS A 22 24.18 3.87 5.91
N VAL A 23 23.40 3.74 4.84
CA VAL A 23 21.97 3.37 4.93
C VAL A 23 21.83 1.98 5.54
N TYR A 24 22.54 0.98 5.01
CA TYR A 24 22.48 -0.38 5.54
C TYR A 24 22.99 -0.49 6.97
N ARG A 25 24.02 0.28 7.34
CA ARG A 25 24.58 0.26 8.71
C ARG A 25 23.59 0.75 9.79
N LYS A 26 22.53 1.47 9.42
CA LYS A 26 21.41 1.81 10.33
C LYS A 26 20.55 0.59 10.71
N PHE A 27 20.55 -0.45 9.89
CA PHE A 27 19.69 -1.64 10.05
C PHE A 27 20.48 -2.91 10.35
N TYR A 28 21.71 -3.03 9.81
CA TYR A 28 22.51 -4.25 9.88
C TYR A 28 23.93 -3.94 10.38
N ALA A 29 24.32 -4.65 11.44
CA ALA A 29 25.66 -4.59 12.00
C ALA A 29 26.71 -5.18 11.04
N GLU A 30 27.92 -4.61 11.06
CA GLU A 30 29.04 -5.03 10.21
C GLU A 30 29.46 -6.47 10.46
N GLU A 31 29.44 -6.90 11.71
CA GLU A 31 29.79 -8.25 12.12
C GLU A 31 28.91 -9.31 11.45
N LYS A 32 27.60 -9.02 11.32
CA LYS A 32 26.64 -9.92 10.64
C LYS A 32 26.81 -9.92 9.13
N GLU A 33 27.11 -8.76 8.56
CA GLU A 33 27.42 -8.65 7.13
C GLU A 33 28.69 -9.46 6.79
N ASN A 34 29.71 -9.41 7.65
CA ASN A 34 30.95 -10.17 7.46
C ASN A 34 30.78 -11.68 7.68
N SER A 35 29.87 -12.10 8.57
CA SER A 35 29.64 -13.53 8.83
C SER A 35 28.71 -14.20 7.81
N TYR A 36 27.67 -13.49 7.35
CA TYR A 36 26.64 -14.05 6.45
C TYR A 36 26.74 -13.55 5.00
N GLY A 37 27.45 -12.45 4.77
CA GLY A 37 27.51 -11.79 3.47
C GLY A 37 26.24 -10.97 3.16
N VAL A 38 26.08 -10.64 1.89
CA VAL A 38 24.97 -9.83 1.38
C VAL A 38 24.32 -10.53 0.19
N LEU A 39 22.99 -10.69 0.24
CA LEU A 39 22.18 -11.20 -0.87
C LEU A 39 21.43 -10.06 -1.55
N ALA A 40 21.55 -9.96 -2.87
CA ALA A 40 20.71 -9.07 -3.67
C ALA A 40 19.49 -9.86 -4.19
N ILE A 41 18.29 -9.37 -3.90
CA ILE A 41 17.05 -9.97 -4.39
C ILE A 41 16.45 -9.00 -5.40
N SER A 42 16.37 -9.44 -6.66
CA SER A 42 15.67 -8.69 -7.70
C SER A 42 14.18 -8.98 -7.62
N VAL A 43 13.38 -7.93 -7.43
CA VAL A 43 11.92 -8.02 -7.39
C VAL A 43 11.37 -7.15 -8.51
N SER A 44 10.47 -7.73 -9.32
CA SER A 44 9.72 -6.98 -10.32
C SER A 44 8.28 -6.82 -9.86
N LYS A 45 7.67 -5.68 -10.14
CA LYS A 45 6.23 -5.50 -9.95
C LYS A 45 5.50 -6.27 -11.05
N PRO A 46 4.59 -7.19 -10.72
CA PRO A 46 3.70 -7.80 -11.71
C PRO A 46 3.00 -6.73 -12.55
N THR A 47 2.91 -6.97 -13.86
CA THR A 47 2.28 -6.06 -14.84
C THR A 47 0.81 -5.78 -14.54
N SER A 48 0.14 -6.71 -13.86
CA SER A 48 -1.21 -6.52 -13.34
C SER A 48 -1.28 -7.02 -11.90
N GLN A 49 -1.71 -6.14 -11.01
CA GLN A 49 -2.02 -6.46 -9.63
C GLN A 49 -3.54 -6.47 -9.48
N PRO A 50 -4.14 -7.39 -8.70
CA PRO A 50 -5.60 -7.46 -8.54
C PRO A 50 -6.25 -6.14 -8.14
N TYR A 51 -5.55 -5.32 -7.35
CA TYR A 51 -6.04 -4.00 -6.94
C TYR A 51 -6.26 -3.05 -8.12
N ILE A 52 -5.55 -3.21 -9.25
CA ILE A 52 -5.73 -2.39 -10.45
C ILE A 52 -7.10 -2.69 -11.05
N THR A 53 -7.43 -3.96 -11.25
CA THR A 53 -8.75 -4.39 -11.74
C THR A 53 -9.86 -3.94 -10.78
N MET A 54 -9.67 -4.16 -9.48
CA MET A 54 -10.63 -3.72 -8.47
C MET A 54 -10.84 -2.21 -8.50
N ASN A 55 -9.76 -1.42 -8.58
CA ASN A 55 -9.84 0.04 -8.68
C ASN A 55 -10.59 0.48 -9.93
N ASN A 56 -10.36 -0.17 -11.08
CA ASN A 56 -11.08 0.13 -12.31
C ASN A 56 -12.58 -0.18 -12.20
N ILE A 57 -12.96 -1.28 -11.55
CA ILE A 57 -14.37 -1.62 -11.27
C ILE A 57 -14.99 -0.54 -10.38
N LEU A 58 -14.34 -0.19 -9.27
CA LEU A 58 -14.83 0.82 -8.32
C LEU A 58 -14.94 2.20 -8.98
N ALA A 59 -13.97 2.60 -9.79
CA ALA A 59 -14.00 3.84 -10.55
C ALA A 59 -15.15 3.86 -11.57
N GLY A 60 -15.38 2.73 -12.26
CA GLY A 60 -16.49 2.59 -13.23
C GLY A 60 -17.87 2.61 -12.59
N LEU A 61 -18.01 2.17 -11.34
CA LEU A 61 -19.26 2.25 -10.59
C LEU A 61 -19.64 3.69 -10.22
N GLY A 62 -18.65 4.56 -10.03
CA GLY A 62 -18.88 5.94 -9.56
C GLY A 62 -19.57 5.99 -8.19
N TYR A 63 -19.97 7.19 -7.75
CA TYR A 63 -20.59 7.37 -6.44
C TYR A 63 -21.91 6.59 -6.30
N ASP A 64 -22.80 6.70 -7.29
CA ASP A 64 -24.12 6.07 -7.24
C ASP A 64 -24.05 4.54 -7.33
N GLY A 65 -23.21 4.01 -8.23
CA GLY A 65 -23.02 2.56 -8.36
C GLY A 65 -22.36 1.96 -7.13
N LEU A 66 -21.38 2.66 -6.54
CA LEU A 66 -20.75 2.24 -5.30
C LEU A 66 -21.74 2.26 -4.13
N GLY A 67 -22.57 3.32 -4.03
CA GLY A 67 -23.63 3.39 -3.04
C GLY A 67 -24.59 2.20 -3.15
N ARG A 68 -25.02 1.84 -4.36
CA ARG A 68 -25.89 0.68 -4.58
C ARG A 68 -25.20 -0.65 -4.28
N LEU A 69 -23.92 -0.81 -4.65
CA LEU A 69 -23.12 -2.01 -4.33
C LEU A 69 -22.99 -2.20 -2.82
N LEU A 70 -22.81 -1.10 -2.09
CA LEU A 70 -22.71 -1.09 -0.62
C LEU A 70 -24.08 -1.14 0.08
N GLY A 71 -25.18 -1.32 -0.66
CA GLY A 71 -26.53 -1.31 -0.09
C GLY A 71 -26.98 0.05 0.46
N MET A 72 -26.24 1.12 0.18
CA MET A 72 -26.59 2.51 0.50
C MET A 72 -27.65 3.01 -0.50
N ALA A 73 -28.82 2.37 -0.49
CA ALA A 73 -29.94 2.83 -1.30
C ALA A 73 -30.49 4.13 -0.70
N LYS A 74 -30.63 5.16 -1.53
CA LYS A 74 -31.36 6.38 -1.15
C LYS A 74 -32.86 6.09 -1.29
N THR A 75 -33.42 5.28 -0.40
CA THR A 75 -34.87 5.08 -0.38
C THR A 75 -35.51 6.29 0.28
N THR A 76 -36.57 6.82 -0.32
CA THR A 76 -37.40 7.90 0.26
C THR A 76 -38.33 7.37 1.37
N GLY A 77 -37.98 6.23 1.98
CA GLY A 77 -38.81 5.49 2.93
C GLY A 77 -38.41 5.72 4.38
N THR A 78 -39.31 5.37 5.29
CA THR A 78 -39.13 5.43 6.74
C THR A 78 -38.61 4.12 7.35
N VAL A 79 -38.28 3.12 6.51
CA VAL A 79 -37.77 1.82 6.96
C VAL A 79 -36.28 1.99 7.35
N PRO A 80 -35.91 1.81 8.62
CA PRO A 80 -34.55 2.06 9.09
C PRO A 80 -33.48 1.29 8.33
N ASP A 81 -33.78 0.04 7.92
CA ASP A 81 -32.87 -0.84 7.19
C ASP A 81 -32.67 -0.46 5.71
N GLY A 82 -33.47 0.49 5.20
CA GLY A 82 -33.38 0.98 3.82
C GLY A 82 -32.79 2.39 3.70
N LEU A 83 -32.40 3.01 4.82
CA LEU A 83 -31.80 4.34 4.85
C LEU A 83 -30.28 4.24 4.62
N PRO A 84 -29.67 5.21 3.91
CA PRO A 84 -28.22 5.25 3.79
C PRO A 84 -27.59 5.39 5.19
N PRO A 85 -26.45 4.71 5.45
CA PRO A 85 -25.79 4.80 6.75
C PRO A 85 -25.41 6.26 7.04
N PRO A 86 -25.51 6.69 8.31
CA PRO A 86 -25.20 8.06 8.68
C PRO A 86 -23.73 8.36 8.37
N ARG A 87 -23.46 9.62 7.97
CA ARG A 87 -22.10 10.07 7.60
C ARG A 87 -21.07 9.82 8.70
N SER A 88 -21.49 9.89 9.97
CA SER A 88 -20.64 9.58 11.13
C SER A 88 -20.19 8.11 11.15
N ALA A 89 -21.05 7.16 10.81
CA ALA A 89 -20.70 5.74 10.74
C ALA A 89 -19.71 5.46 9.62
N LEU A 90 -19.90 6.08 8.44
CA LEU A 90 -18.94 5.98 7.33
C LEU A 90 -17.57 6.54 7.72
N LEU A 91 -17.53 7.73 8.34
CA LEU A 91 -16.28 8.34 8.78
C LEU A 91 -15.57 7.50 9.84
N SER A 92 -16.31 6.93 10.81
CA SER A 92 -15.74 6.05 11.83
C SER A 92 -15.15 4.78 11.24
N SER A 93 -15.82 4.15 10.27
CA SER A 93 -15.32 2.94 9.60
C SER A 93 -14.03 3.21 8.81
N CYS A 94 -13.94 4.33 8.08
CA CYS A 94 -12.72 4.71 7.37
C CYS A 94 -11.54 4.98 8.32
N MET A 95 -11.78 5.59 9.49
CA MET A 95 -10.73 5.86 10.46
C MET A 95 -10.17 4.59 11.12
N GLY A 96 -10.98 3.54 11.26
CA GLY A 96 -10.53 2.22 11.75
C GLY A 96 -9.56 1.51 10.80
N LEU A 97 -9.66 1.76 9.49
CA LEU A 97 -8.74 1.21 8.48
C LEU A 97 -7.36 1.89 8.46
N VAL A 98 -7.21 3.04 9.14
CA VAL A 98 -5.95 3.81 9.20
C VAL A 98 -5.05 3.36 10.35
N GLN A 99 -5.47 2.40 11.18
CA GLN A 99 -4.62 1.81 12.23
C GLN A 99 -3.97 0.53 11.72
N PRO A 100 -2.70 0.54 11.28
CA PRO A 100 -2.09 -0.62 10.64
C PRO A 100 -1.63 -1.68 11.66
N ASN A 101 -1.75 -1.45 12.97
CA ASN A 101 -1.27 -2.37 13.99
C ASN A 101 -2.07 -2.18 15.30
N GLU A 102 -2.92 -3.15 15.62
CA GLU A 102 -2.87 -3.83 16.92
C GLU A 102 -2.41 -5.27 16.68
#